data_AF-A0A834CC70-F1
#
_entry.id   AF-A0A834CC70-F1
#
_cell.length_a   1.000
_cell.length_b   1.000
_cell.length_c   1.000
_cell.angle_alpha   90.00
_cell.angle_beta   90.00
_cell.angle_gamma   90.00
#
_symmetry.space_group_name_H-M   'P 1'
#
loop_
_entity.id
_entity.type
_entity.pdbx_description
1 polymer ?
#
loop_
_entity_poly.entity_id
_entity_poly.type
_entity_poly.pdbx_seq_one_letter_code
_entity_poly.pdbx_strand_id
1 'polypeptide(L)'
;MFSILNVNYHHVFVIRKKRFISLTWHMLPFHLRLRLFRNTATPTTTPRRRERTRLATFRVVLLLEPNLQAYHPHKAEAMKKIHVPLSLNEAEFRDALISMFPRLRHRDFDMVKVDAHRRISKLLCSPLSPSMIKTSRELNRSALYLLPKEDLEGPAENVNDGDTLAHPAQTPNTDHANRNPGRDLFTVMEEPPMSSESQEVLNDIPETFIGDLLENSDDISDCYETNLVSLLEQLRSQVSLETPPSSNLLNICRTDVLDGALRAFQRTRFSPYGRLSVVFMDEMSQAEGAVDEGGPTREFFRLLMIKIRDSMLFSGPEEEKYLNLDSDALQRGLYRTFGVMIAVAIVHGGVMPGFFSQRLYDNLCERETPAPTLGDISDPELQKKLRKISEAQHVEEARDAINEAAESLSLLGSYRYITTLDGRDQLVQAATTFYVEGRTKEALQQFADGLRTLGLLREIRTHPMLFTEVLMKRDKHLTATDMMELFEPSLSTVGSNRWRDEKRTEGYWRDYLIDVEDGAFNITLEDILVFASGADRIPVLGFNPKPTLEFLSDPTRRFPEANTCLVQIRLPVLPTYRAFAEKMCDGIIQSPTFGVA
;
A
#
# COMPACT_ATOMS: atom_id res chain seq x y z
N MET A 1 4.01 84.94 -13.99
CA MET A 1 4.24 85.28 -15.41
C MET A 1 3.97 84.01 -16.21
N PHE A 2 2.93 84.04 -17.04
CA PHE A 2 2.42 83.00 -17.97
C PHE A 2 1.90 81.69 -17.33
N SER A 3 0.60 81.32 -17.34
CA SER A 3 -0.40 81.20 -18.44
C SER A 3 0.10 80.19 -19.50
N ILE A 4 -0.62 79.19 -20.03
CA ILE A 4 -2.05 78.90 -20.22
C ILE A 4 -2.14 77.58 -21.07
N LEU A 5 -3.28 76.86 -21.04
CA LEU A 5 -3.80 75.85 -22.01
C LEU A 5 -2.99 74.55 -22.25
N ASN A 6 -3.46 73.34 -21.93
CA ASN A 6 -4.68 72.60 -22.31
C ASN A 6 -4.72 72.14 -23.79
N VAL A 7 -4.99 70.83 -23.93
CA VAL A 7 -5.63 70.09 -25.03
C VAL A 7 -4.77 69.22 -25.98
N ASN A 8 -5.00 67.90 -25.80
CA ASN A 8 -5.04 66.74 -26.70
C ASN A 8 -3.86 66.34 -27.58
N TYR A 9 -3.36 65.11 -27.33
CA TYR A 9 -3.31 64.05 -28.35
C TYR A 9 -3.52 62.68 -27.69
N HIS A 10 -4.73 62.13 -27.82
CA HIS A 10 -5.04 60.73 -27.56
C HIS A 10 -4.66 59.93 -28.81
N HIS A 11 -3.52 59.25 -28.78
CA HIS A 11 -3.29 57.91 -29.34
C HIS A 11 -1.80 57.58 -29.22
N VAL A 12 -1.53 56.29 -29.01
CA VAL A 12 -0.20 55.62 -28.93
C VAL A 12 0.39 55.53 -27.51
N PHE A 13 0.80 54.30 -27.17
CA PHE A 13 1.47 53.81 -25.94
C PHE A 13 0.60 53.19 -24.83
N VAL A 14 0.07 51.98 -25.09
CA VAL A 14 -0.19 50.97 -24.06
C VAL A 14 0.59 49.69 -24.39
N ILE A 15 1.92 49.74 -24.26
CA ILE A 15 2.77 48.56 -24.01
C ILE A 15 3.95 49.04 -23.14
N ARG A 16 4.16 48.36 -22.00
CA ARG A 16 5.24 48.52 -20.98
C ARG A 16 4.82 49.12 -19.64
N LYS A 17 4.01 48.38 -18.87
CA LYS A 17 3.97 48.48 -17.39
C LYS A 17 3.52 47.17 -16.71
N LYS A 18 3.99 46.01 -17.21
CA LYS A 18 3.73 44.67 -16.61
C LYS A 18 4.98 43.91 -16.14
N ARG A 19 6.14 44.57 -16.07
CA ARG A 19 7.35 44.03 -15.44
C ARG A 19 7.82 45.02 -14.37
N PHE A 20 7.22 44.99 -13.18
CA PHE A 20 7.85 45.47 -11.92
C PHE A 20 7.05 45.15 -10.63
N ILE A 21 6.01 44.30 -10.65
CA ILE A 21 5.29 43.85 -9.43
C ILE A 21 5.38 42.33 -9.30
N SER A 22 6.59 41.78 -9.41
CA SER A 22 6.84 40.32 -9.37
C SER A 22 7.81 39.90 -8.25
N LEU A 23 8.24 40.81 -7.38
CA LEU A 23 9.33 40.49 -6.43
C LEU A 23 9.05 40.72 -4.95
N THR A 24 7.81 40.93 -4.53
CA THR A 24 7.50 41.07 -3.09
C THR A 24 6.29 40.27 -2.61
N TRP A 25 5.73 39.39 -3.45
CA TRP A 25 4.64 38.50 -3.00
C TRP A 25 5.13 37.33 -2.14
N HIS A 26 6.40 36.91 -2.27
CA HIS A 26 6.95 35.70 -1.63
C HIS A 26 7.49 35.86 -0.19
N MET A 27 7.27 37.00 0.47
CA MET A 27 7.87 37.29 1.80
C MET A 27 6.86 37.44 2.95
N LEU A 28 5.61 36.96 2.81
CA LEU A 28 4.57 37.07 3.85
C LEU A 28 4.13 35.70 4.41
N PRO A 29 4.09 35.50 5.74
CA PRO A 29 3.63 34.26 6.37
C PRO A 29 2.16 33.89 6.08
N PHE A 30 1.88 32.58 6.02
CA PHE A 30 0.63 31.95 5.55
C PHE A 30 -0.66 32.48 6.22
N HIS A 31 -0.64 32.81 7.51
CA HIS A 31 -1.84 33.28 8.22
C HIS A 31 -2.34 34.67 7.80
N LEU A 32 -1.49 35.53 7.21
CA LEU A 32 -1.92 36.85 6.69
C LEU A 32 -2.54 36.77 5.29
N ARG A 33 -2.20 35.75 4.49
CA ARG A 33 -2.82 35.52 3.18
C ARG A 33 -4.28 35.05 3.28
N LEU A 34 -4.62 34.33 4.35
CA LEU A 34 -6.00 33.88 4.63
C LEU A 34 -6.96 34.98 5.12
N ARG A 35 -6.46 36.13 5.59
CA ARG A 35 -7.32 37.23 6.10
C ARG A 35 -7.78 38.23 5.03
N LEU A 36 -7.17 38.27 3.84
CA LEU A 36 -7.51 39.25 2.79
C LEU A 36 -8.60 38.78 1.81
N PHE A 37 -9.07 37.53 1.91
CA PHE A 37 -10.17 37.00 1.08
C PHE A 37 -11.54 36.96 1.78
N ARG A 38 -11.67 37.52 3.00
CA ARG A 38 -12.91 37.42 3.79
C ARG A 38 -13.79 38.67 3.82
N ASN A 39 -13.46 39.73 3.10
CA ASN A 39 -14.34 40.90 2.98
C ASN A 39 -14.31 41.44 1.56
N THR A 40 -15.30 41.07 0.75
CA THR A 40 -16.21 42.00 0.06
C THR A 40 -17.13 41.25 -0.92
N ALA A 41 -18.40 41.66 -0.92
CA ALA A 41 -19.46 41.38 -1.88
C ALA A 41 -20.15 39.99 -1.85
N THR A 42 -21.24 39.95 -1.10
CA THR A 42 -22.39 39.04 -1.25
C THR A 42 -23.02 39.11 -2.65
N PRO A 43 -23.54 37.98 -3.17
CA PRO A 43 -24.81 38.00 -3.88
C PRO A 43 -25.83 37.07 -3.20
N THR A 44 -27.01 37.62 -2.96
CA THR A 44 -28.24 36.94 -2.61
C THR A 44 -28.67 35.97 -3.70
N THR A 45 -28.63 34.67 -3.41
CA THR A 45 -29.47 33.65 -4.05
C THR A 45 -29.70 32.51 -3.08
N THR A 46 -30.97 32.22 -2.83
CA THR A 46 -31.49 31.21 -1.89
C THR A 46 -30.80 29.85 -2.02
N PRO A 47 -30.41 29.18 -0.90
CA PRO A 47 -29.78 27.87 -0.98
C PRO A 47 -30.85 26.79 -1.26
N ARG A 48 -30.78 26.15 -2.42
CA ARG A 48 -31.35 24.81 -2.60
C ARG A 48 -30.46 23.82 -1.85
N ARG A 49 -30.81 23.55 -0.61
CA ARG A 49 -30.27 22.48 0.24
C ARG A 49 -30.46 21.14 -0.49
N ARG A 50 -29.39 20.56 -1.07
CA ARG A 50 -29.39 19.14 -1.42
C ARG A 50 -29.43 18.37 -0.11
N GLU A 51 -30.56 17.71 0.16
CA GLU A 51 -30.71 16.86 1.34
C GLU A 51 -29.69 15.72 1.28
N ARG A 52 -28.74 15.70 2.21
CA ARG A 52 -27.91 14.52 2.48
C ARG A 52 -28.84 13.38 2.89
N THR A 53 -28.95 12.34 2.07
CA THR A 53 -29.71 11.13 2.39
C THR A 53 -29.05 10.43 3.58
N ARG A 54 -29.64 10.57 4.76
CA ARG A 54 -29.12 9.94 5.98
C ARG A 54 -29.35 8.43 5.90
N LEU A 55 -28.31 7.62 6.13
CA LEU A 55 -28.41 6.16 6.13
C LEU A 55 -28.60 5.61 7.56
N ALA A 56 -29.29 4.48 7.69
CA ALA A 56 -29.44 3.70 8.91
C ALA A 56 -28.84 2.29 8.73
N THR A 57 -28.12 1.85 9.76
CA THR A 57 -27.55 0.49 9.81
C THR A 57 -28.36 -0.40 10.76
N PHE A 58 -28.77 -1.58 10.30
CA PHE A 58 -29.41 -2.60 11.13
C PHE A 58 -28.59 -3.89 11.13
N ARG A 59 -28.45 -4.51 12.31
CA ARG A 59 -28.05 -5.90 12.43
C ARG A 59 -29.32 -6.73 12.31
N VAL A 60 -29.38 -7.63 11.35
CA VAL A 60 -30.58 -8.39 11.02
C VAL A 60 -30.28 -9.88 11.08
N VAL A 61 -31.20 -10.63 11.68
CA VAL A 61 -31.12 -12.09 11.84
C VAL A 61 -32.43 -12.69 11.35
N LEU A 62 -32.37 -13.71 10.50
CA LEU A 62 -33.54 -14.49 10.09
C LEU A 62 -33.71 -15.68 11.04
N LEU A 63 -34.90 -15.85 11.60
CA LEU A 63 -35.28 -17.04 12.36
C LEU A 63 -35.79 -18.12 11.41
N LEU A 64 -35.41 -19.38 11.67
CA LEU A 64 -35.67 -20.50 10.76
C LEU A 64 -37.03 -21.19 10.99
N GLU A 65 -37.62 -21.01 12.17
CA GLU A 65 -38.89 -21.62 12.55
C GLU A 65 -39.94 -20.55 12.83
N PRO A 66 -41.21 -20.76 12.42
CA PRO A 66 -42.32 -19.89 12.77
C PRO A 66 -42.70 -20.04 14.25
N ASN A 67 -43.42 -19.05 14.79
CA ASN A 67 -44.00 -19.07 16.14
C ASN A 67 -43.01 -19.24 17.32
N LEU A 68 -41.71 -18.96 17.12
CA LEU A 68 -40.72 -18.95 18.21
C LEU A 68 -41.06 -17.88 19.26
N GLN A 69 -41.19 -18.31 20.52
CA GLN A 69 -41.35 -17.41 21.66
C GLN A 69 -40.02 -17.05 22.34
N ALA A 70 -38.98 -17.86 22.13
CA ALA A 70 -37.64 -17.67 22.66
C ALA A 70 -36.57 -17.85 21.58
N TYR A 71 -35.50 -17.07 21.68
CA TYR A 71 -34.38 -17.08 20.74
C TYR A 71 -33.39 -18.19 21.06
N HIS A 72 -33.10 -19.01 20.04
CA HIS A 72 -32.09 -20.06 20.06
C HIS A 72 -31.10 -19.86 18.89
N PRO A 73 -29.78 -19.77 19.15
CA PRO A 73 -28.80 -19.50 18.09
C PRO A 73 -28.81 -20.50 16.93
N HIS A 74 -29.09 -21.78 17.21
CA HIS A 74 -29.13 -22.85 16.20
C HIS A 74 -30.39 -22.81 15.31
N LYS A 75 -31.40 -22.00 15.69
CA LYS A 75 -32.66 -21.81 14.95
C LYS A 75 -32.69 -20.47 14.20
N ALA A 76 -31.52 -19.91 13.91
CA ALA A 76 -31.35 -18.62 13.28
C ALA A 76 -30.21 -18.65 12.27
N GLU A 77 -30.34 -17.90 11.17
CA GLU A 77 -29.23 -17.67 10.25
C GLU A 77 -28.16 -16.75 10.87
N ALA A 78 -26.97 -16.79 10.30
CA ALA A 78 -25.89 -15.87 10.66
C ALA A 78 -26.36 -14.41 10.55
N MET A 79 -25.98 -13.60 11.53
CA MET A 79 -26.34 -12.18 11.59
C MET A 79 -25.71 -11.42 10.42
N LYS A 80 -26.54 -10.71 9.65
CA LYS A 80 -26.13 -9.83 8.56
C LYS A 80 -26.29 -8.36 8.95
N LYS A 81 -25.59 -7.46 8.28
CA LYS A 81 -25.76 -6.01 8.44
C LYS A 81 -26.30 -5.43 7.15
N ILE A 82 -27.34 -4.60 7.26
CA ILE A 82 -27.90 -3.85 6.13
C ILE A 82 -27.79 -2.34 6.37
N HIS A 83 -27.40 -1.61 5.32
CA HIS A 83 -27.35 -0.15 5.28
C HIS A 83 -28.43 0.35 4.33
N VAL A 84 -29.42 1.07 4.85
CA VAL A 84 -30.56 1.57 4.08
C VAL A 84 -30.79 3.06 4.30
N PRO A 85 -31.30 3.81 3.31
CA PRO A 85 -31.77 5.18 3.52
C PRO A 85 -32.82 5.27 4.65
N LEU A 86 -32.69 6.27 5.53
CA LEU A 86 -33.70 6.57 6.56
C LEU A 86 -35.04 6.99 5.96
N SER A 87 -35.04 7.42 4.70
CA SER A 87 -36.22 7.85 3.96
C SER A 87 -37.05 6.71 3.38
N LEU A 88 -36.58 5.45 3.43
CA LEU A 88 -37.37 4.33 2.90
C LEU A 88 -38.69 4.21 3.64
N ASN A 89 -39.77 3.96 2.91
CA ASN A 89 -41.04 3.58 3.49
C ASN A 89 -41.01 2.10 3.95
N GLU A 90 -42.06 1.65 4.63
CA GLU A 90 -42.12 0.28 5.17
C GLU A 90 -42.04 -0.80 4.09
N ALA A 91 -42.70 -0.60 2.93
CA ALA A 91 -42.67 -1.56 1.83
C ALA A 91 -41.28 -1.65 1.18
N GLU A 92 -40.66 -0.52 0.89
CA GLU A 92 -39.29 -0.46 0.34
C GLU A 92 -38.26 -1.07 1.31
N PHE A 93 -38.44 -0.85 2.61
CA PHE A 93 -37.56 -1.46 3.60
C PHE A 93 -37.78 -2.97 3.69
N ARG A 94 -39.02 -3.43 3.55
CA ARG A 94 -39.36 -4.85 3.48
C ARG A 94 -38.70 -5.53 2.28
N ASP A 95 -38.74 -4.89 1.11
CA ASP A 95 -38.08 -5.39 -0.11
C ASP A 95 -36.56 -5.46 0.06
N ALA A 96 -35.95 -4.48 0.72
CA ALA A 96 -34.52 -4.50 1.04
C ALA A 96 -34.16 -5.66 1.99
N LEU A 97 -35.03 -6.01 2.95
CA LEU A 97 -34.84 -7.16 3.84
C LEU A 97 -35.01 -8.50 3.09
N ILE A 98 -35.97 -8.61 2.18
CA ILE A 98 -36.17 -9.79 1.32
C ILE A 98 -34.96 -9.97 0.38
N SER A 99 -34.41 -8.89 -0.17
CA SER A 99 -33.21 -8.95 -1.00
C SER A 99 -32.00 -9.49 -0.22
N MET A 100 -31.90 -9.20 1.08
CA MET A 100 -30.83 -9.72 1.96
C MET A 100 -31.05 -11.17 2.39
N PHE A 101 -32.30 -11.61 2.47
CA PHE A 101 -32.71 -12.97 2.81
C PHE A 101 -33.67 -13.53 1.75
N PRO A 102 -33.15 -14.01 0.60
CA PRO A 102 -33.97 -14.45 -0.53
C PRO A 102 -35.00 -15.54 -0.20
N ARG A 103 -34.77 -16.32 0.87
CA ARG A 103 -35.72 -17.33 1.40
C ARG A 103 -37.05 -16.74 1.88
N LEU A 104 -37.11 -15.44 2.12
CA LEU A 104 -38.34 -14.71 2.44
C LEU A 104 -39.11 -14.26 1.20
N ARG A 105 -38.59 -14.49 -0.02
CA ARG A 105 -39.26 -14.11 -1.26
C ARG A 105 -40.60 -14.87 -1.34
N HIS A 106 -41.69 -14.13 -1.50
CA HIS A 106 -43.08 -14.62 -1.51
C HIS A 106 -43.64 -15.11 -0.16
N ARG A 107 -42.97 -14.84 0.97
CA ARG A 107 -43.44 -15.25 2.31
C ARG A 107 -43.64 -14.06 3.23
N ASP A 108 -44.65 -14.14 4.09
CA ASP A 108 -44.94 -13.10 5.08
C ASP A 108 -44.10 -13.32 6.35
N PHE A 109 -43.55 -12.23 6.90
CA PHE A 109 -42.72 -12.27 8.10
C PHE A 109 -42.99 -11.06 9.00
N ASP A 110 -42.83 -11.28 10.31
CA ASP A 110 -42.92 -10.24 11.32
C ASP A 110 -41.52 -9.72 11.69
N MET A 111 -41.41 -8.41 11.94
CA MET A 111 -40.22 -7.79 12.47
C MET A 111 -40.28 -7.75 14.00
N VAL A 112 -39.35 -8.45 14.65
CA VAL A 112 -39.36 -8.69 16.09
C VAL A 112 -38.02 -8.31 16.73
N LYS A 113 -38.01 -8.21 18.06
CA LYS A 113 -36.82 -8.00 18.88
C LYS A 113 -36.65 -9.13 19.88
N VAL A 114 -35.42 -9.31 20.36
CA VAL A 114 -35.07 -10.28 21.39
C VAL A 114 -34.54 -9.53 22.60
N ASP A 115 -35.12 -9.79 23.78
CA ASP A 115 -34.68 -9.18 25.03
C ASP A 115 -33.46 -9.90 25.64
N ALA A 116 -32.94 -9.37 26.77
CA ALA A 116 -31.81 -9.98 27.48
C ALA A 116 -32.10 -11.40 28.01
N HIS A 117 -33.38 -11.76 28.19
CA HIS A 117 -33.84 -13.08 28.62
C HIS A 117 -34.18 -14.00 27.43
N ARG A 118 -33.75 -13.62 26.21
CA ARG A 118 -34.00 -14.33 24.95
C ARG A 118 -35.48 -14.41 24.56
N ARG A 119 -36.38 -13.59 25.13
CA ARG A 119 -37.79 -13.58 24.74
C ARG A 119 -38.00 -12.79 23.46
N ILE A 120 -38.79 -13.36 22.55
CA ILE A 120 -39.15 -12.71 21.28
C ILE A 120 -40.41 -11.87 21.49
N SER A 121 -40.38 -10.61 21.06
CA SER A 121 -41.54 -9.71 21.10
C SER A 121 -41.63 -8.87 19.83
N LYS A 122 -42.85 -8.61 19.35
CA LYS A 122 -43.07 -7.77 18.17
C LYS A 122 -42.64 -6.32 18.43
N LEU A 123 -42.19 -5.66 17.36
CA LEU A 123 -42.01 -4.21 17.40
C LEU A 123 -43.39 -3.53 17.49
N LEU A 124 -43.47 -2.49 18.32
CA LEU A 124 -44.69 -1.74 18.61
C LEU A 124 -44.78 -0.45 17.78
N CYS A 125 -43.71 -0.07 17.08
CA CYS A 125 -43.69 1.09 16.21
C CYS A 125 -44.40 0.83 14.87
N SER A 126 -45.13 1.84 14.40
CA SER A 126 -45.84 1.85 13.12
C SER A 126 -45.65 3.23 12.46
N PRO A 127 -45.27 3.32 11.18
CA PRO A 127 -44.90 2.22 10.28
C PRO A 127 -43.55 1.59 10.66
N LEU A 128 -43.31 0.33 10.24
CA LEU A 128 -42.04 -0.38 10.44
C LEU A 128 -40.96 0.09 9.45
N SER A 129 -40.74 1.40 9.38
CA SER A 129 -39.72 2.03 8.52
C SER A 129 -38.38 2.23 9.25
N PRO A 130 -37.25 2.38 8.52
CA PRO A 130 -35.94 2.62 9.11
C PRO A 130 -35.87 3.81 10.07
N SER A 131 -36.52 4.92 9.70
CA SER A 131 -36.56 6.13 10.52
C SER A 131 -37.33 5.92 11.81
N MET A 132 -38.50 5.27 11.74
CA MET A 132 -39.34 5.01 12.91
C MET A 132 -38.69 4.03 13.88
N ILE A 133 -38.10 2.93 13.38
CA ILE A 133 -37.43 1.93 14.23
C ILE A 133 -36.21 2.52 14.93
N LYS A 134 -35.45 3.40 14.27
CA LYS A 134 -34.32 4.10 14.89
C LYS A 134 -34.76 5.12 15.94
N THR A 135 -35.89 5.78 15.72
CA THR A 135 -36.38 6.85 16.61
C THR A 135 -37.13 6.28 17.82
N SER A 136 -37.86 5.17 17.66
CA SER A 136 -38.62 4.50 18.73
C SER A 136 -37.73 3.87 19.81
N ARG A 137 -36.44 3.65 19.51
CA ARG A 137 -35.45 2.97 20.37
C ARG A 137 -35.86 1.56 20.79
N GLU A 138 -36.86 0.95 20.14
CA GLU A 138 -37.39 -0.35 20.56
C GLU A 138 -36.38 -1.49 20.47
N LEU A 139 -35.44 -1.40 19.52
CA LEU A 139 -34.34 -2.35 19.38
C LEU A 139 -33.25 -2.14 20.43
N ASN A 140 -33.03 -0.93 20.98
CA ASN A 140 -31.90 -0.63 21.87
C ASN A 140 -30.57 -1.27 21.38
N ARG A 141 -30.01 -2.22 22.16
CA ARG A 141 -28.81 -3.01 21.83
C ARG A 141 -29.11 -4.38 21.19
N SER A 142 -30.37 -4.70 20.92
CA SER A 142 -30.81 -5.90 20.19
C SER A 142 -30.51 -5.78 18.69
N ALA A 143 -30.43 -6.92 18.00
CA ALA A 143 -30.59 -6.97 16.55
C ALA A 143 -32.09 -6.91 16.18
N LEU A 144 -32.37 -6.62 14.92
CA LEU A 144 -33.67 -6.80 14.29
C LEU A 144 -33.79 -8.27 13.88
N TYR A 145 -34.86 -8.93 14.29
CA TYR A 145 -35.10 -10.34 13.94
C TYR A 145 -36.29 -10.42 12.98
N LEU A 146 -36.16 -11.26 11.96
CA LEU A 146 -37.23 -11.57 11.02
C LEU A 146 -37.81 -12.92 11.39
N LEU A 147 -39.07 -12.95 11.80
CA LEU A 147 -39.79 -14.16 12.19
C LEU A 147 -40.75 -14.54 11.05
N PRO A 148 -40.48 -15.61 10.28
CA PRO A 148 -41.39 -16.06 9.24
C PRO A 148 -42.71 -16.55 9.86
N LYS A 149 -43.82 -16.37 9.15
CA LYS A 149 -45.14 -16.87 9.59
C LYS A 149 -45.39 -18.35 9.24
N GLU A 150 -44.58 -18.90 8.34
CA GLU A 150 -44.67 -20.27 7.82
C GLU A 150 -43.28 -20.92 7.78
N ASP A 151 -43.21 -22.26 7.79
CA ASP A 151 -41.96 -23.02 7.79
C ASP A 151 -41.13 -22.82 6.52
N LEU A 152 -39.84 -22.49 6.67
CA LEU A 152 -38.91 -22.32 5.56
C LEU A 152 -38.44 -23.70 5.03
N GLU A 153 -39.20 -24.33 4.13
CA GLU A 153 -38.78 -25.58 3.47
C GLU A 153 -37.64 -25.35 2.44
N GLY A 154 -36.52 -26.09 2.58
CA GLY A 154 -35.46 -26.26 1.58
C GLY A 154 -34.01 -25.92 2.03
N PRO A 155 -32.99 -26.74 1.70
CA PRO A 155 -31.58 -26.40 1.93
C PRO A 155 -31.17 -25.16 1.11
N ALA A 156 -30.18 -24.41 1.58
CA ALA A 156 -29.76 -23.16 0.94
C ALA A 156 -29.21 -23.48 -0.45
N GLU A 157 -29.81 -22.93 -1.50
CA GLU A 157 -29.25 -23.01 -2.84
C GLU A 157 -27.88 -22.33 -2.84
N ASN A 158 -26.82 -23.15 -2.90
CA ASN A 158 -25.50 -22.73 -3.32
C ASN A 158 -25.58 -22.54 -4.84
N VAL A 159 -25.56 -21.28 -5.30
CA VAL A 159 -25.29 -21.00 -6.71
C VAL A 159 -23.79 -21.22 -6.91
N ASN A 160 -23.44 -22.45 -7.28
CA ASN A 160 -22.18 -22.81 -7.93
C ASN A 160 -22.54 -23.21 -9.36
N ASP A 161 -22.05 -22.46 -10.33
CA ASP A 161 -22.13 -22.78 -11.75
C ASP A 161 -21.28 -24.03 -12.05
N GLY A 162 -21.79 -24.88 -12.95
CA GLY A 162 -20.96 -25.80 -13.74
C GLY A 162 -21.30 -27.27 -13.60
N ASP A 163 -22.18 -27.74 -14.49
CA ASP A 163 -22.60 -29.12 -14.71
C ASP A 163 -21.49 -30.19 -14.65
N THR A 164 -21.81 -31.31 -14.01
CA THR A 164 -21.23 -32.62 -14.32
C THR A 164 -22.38 -33.60 -14.61
N LEU A 165 -22.35 -34.24 -15.77
CA LEU A 165 -23.05 -35.49 -16.10
C LEU A 165 -21.94 -36.46 -16.54
N ALA A 166 -21.84 -37.73 -16.14
CA ALA A 166 -22.76 -38.62 -15.47
C ALA A 166 -21.99 -39.77 -14.76
N HIS A 167 -22.62 -40.36 -13.73
CA HIS A 167 -22.30 -41.64 -13.08
C HIS A 167 -22.56 -42.86 -13.99
N PRO A 168 -22.43 -44.16 -13.56
CA PRO A 168 -21.90 -44.75 -12.29
C PRO A 168 -20.99 -45.99 -12.49
N ALA A 169 -20.37 -46.50 -11.42
CA ALA A 169 -20.60 -47.89 -10.92
C ALA A 169 -19.54 -48.39 -9.91
N GLN A 170 -20.05 -49.01 -8.84
CA GLN A 170 -19.50 -50.16 -8.09
C GLN A 170 -18.33 -49.95 -7.10
N THR A 171 -18.70 -50.00 -5.82
CA THR A 171 -17.94 -50.60 -4.70
C THR A 171 -17.98 -52.15 -4.79
N PRO A 172 -17.34 -52.96 -3.91
CA PRO A 172 -16.44 -52.67 -2.76
C PRO A 172 -15.21 -53.62 -2.66
N ASN A 173 -14.31 -53.35 -1.70
CA ASN A 173 -13.92 -54.26 -0.57
C ASN A 173 -12.44 -54.20 -0.15
N THR A 174 -12.26 -54.04 1.18
CA THR A 174 -11.30 -54.71 2.10
C THR A 174 -9.80 -54.58 1.85
N ASP A 175 -8.87 -54.58 2.80
CA ASP A 175 -8.81 -54.55 4.27
C ASP A 175 -7.30 -54.47 4.63
N HIS A 176 -7.00 -54.08 5.87
CA HIS A 176 -5.76 -54.35 6.64
C HIS A 176 -4.43 -53.76 6.13
N ALA A 177 -3.85 -52.75 6.80
CA ALA A 177 -3.14 -52.81 8.09
C ALA A 177 -1.88 -53.70 8.10
N ASN A 178 -0.69 -53.08 8.21
CA ASN A 178 0.11 -53.00 9.45
C ASN A 178 1.64 -53.15 9.23
N ARG A 179 2.38 -52.17 9.77
CA ARG A 179 3.70 -52.24 10.44
C ARG A 179 5.01 -52.59 9.68
N ASN A 180 5.83 -51.54 9.49
CA ASN A 180 7.05 -51.16 10.26
C ASN A 180 8.30 -52.13 10.29
N PRO A 181 9.51 -51.66 10.71
CA PRO A 181 10.57 -51.19 9.81
C PRO A 181 11.98 -51.77 10.14
N GLY A 182 13.03 -51.33 9.42
CA GLY A 182 14.35 -51.12 10.01
C GLY A 182 15.60 -51.46 9.17
N ARG A 183 16.56 -50.50 9.20
CA ARG A 183 18.05 -50.64 9.24
C ARG A 183 18.75 -51.11 7.96
N ASP A 184 19.96 -50.72 7.55
CA ASP A 184 21.16 -50.03 8.11
C ASP A 184 21.98 -49.50 6.89
N LEU A 185 22.58 -48.29 6.88
CA LEU A 185 23.96 -47.90 7.26
C LEU A 185 25.10 -48.09 6.19
N PHE A 186 25.58 -46.94 5.67
CA PHE A 186 26.96 -46.51 5.25
C PHE A 186 27.80 -47.18 4.14
N THR A 187 28.48 -46.30 3.35
CA THR A 187 29.93 -46.25 2.95
C THR A 187 30.07 -45.88 1.44
N VAL A 188 30.34 -44.62 1.04
CA VAL A 188 31.63 -43.86 0.88
C VAL A 188 32.40 -44.14 -0.43
N MET A 189 32.50 -43.07 -1.24
CA MET A 189 33.56 -42.58 -2.17
C MET A 189 34.06 -43.41 -3.38
N GLU A 190 34.06 -42.80 -4.58
CA GLU A 190 35.24 -42.26 -5.30
C GLU A 190 34.89 -41.78 -6.74
N GLU A 191 35.35 -40.58 -7.13
CA GLU A 191 35.57 -40.12 -8.53
C GLU A 191 37.00 -40.58 -9.00
N PRO A 192 37.56 -40.34 -10.22
CA PRO A 192 37.22 -39.48 -11.39
C PRO A 192 37.51 -40.23 -12.76
N PRO A 193 37.91 -39.67 -13.95
CA PRO A 193 38.18 -38.27 -14.39
C PRO A 193 37.70 -37.86 -15.82
N MET A 194 38.02 -36.59 -16.13
CA MET A 194 37.84 -35.81 -17.36
C MET A 194 38.38 -36.41 -18.67
N SER A 195 37.75 -36.04 -19.80
CA SER A 195 38.44 -35.49 -21.00
C SER A 195 37.47 -34.81 -21.98
N SER A 196 37.99 -33.82 -22.69
CA SER A 196 37.35 -32.84 -23.57
C SER A 196 37.30 -33.22 -25.05
N GLU A 197 36.49 -32.46 -25.81
CA GLU A 197 36.58 -32.09 -27.24
C GLU A 197 35.63 -32.73 -28.27
N SER A 198 34.88 -31.82 -28.93
CA SER A 198 34.62 -31.70 -30.37
C SER A 198 33.17 -31.80 -30.86
N GLN A 199 32.89 -30.90 -31.81
CA GLN A 199 31.63 -30.45 -32.37
C GLN A 199 31.03 -31.37 -33.44
N GLU A 200 29.72 -31.14 -33.68
CA GLU A 200 28.94 -31.37 -34.91
C GLU A 200 28.78 -32.81 -35.43
N VAL A 201 27.53 -33.32 -35.45
CA VAL A 201 26.75 -33.60 -36.68
C VAL A 201 25.28 -33.79 -36.29
N LEU A 202 24.43 -32.96 -36.88
CA LEU A 202 22.99 -33.11 -36.98
C LEU A 202 22.68 -34.05 -38.17
N ASN A 203 21.97 -35.15 -37.90
CA ASN A 203 20.93 -35.80 -38.74
C ASN A 203 20.91 -37.33 -38.57
N ASP A 204 19.68 -37.85 -38.55
CA ASP A 204 19.24 -39.25 -38.73
C ASP A 204 19.10 -40.12 -37.47
N ILE A 205 17.95 -39.99 -36.78
CA ILE A 205 17.34 -41.08 -36.01
C ILE A 205 15.90 -41.30 -36.52
N PRO A 206 15.51 -42.55 -36.90
CA PRO A 206 14.18 -42.86 -37.41
C PRO A 206 13.09 -42.90 -36.31
N GLU A 207 11.90 -42.40 -36.65
CA GLU A 207 10.66 -42.26 -35.84
C GLU A 207 10.03 -43.58 -35.33
N THR A 208 10.78 -44.50 -34.71
CA THR A 208 10.20 -45.75 -34.17
C THR A 208 10.67 -46.12 -32.76
N PHE A 209 11.22 -45.17 -32.00
CA PHE A 209 11.69 -45.42 -30.63
C PHE A 209 11.27 -44.33 -29.62
N ILE A 210 10.06 -43.80 -29.75
CA ILE A 210 9.42 -42.90 -28.75
C ILE A 210 8.00 -43.43 -28.39
N GLY A 211 7.86 -44.76 -28.31
CA GLY A 211 6.61 -45.42 -27.91
C GLY A 211 6.69 -46.12 -26.55
N ASP A 212 7.87 -46.59 -26.13
CA ASP A 212 7.99 -47.59 -25.07
C ASP A 212 8.76 -47.12 -23.82
N LEU A 213 8.85 -45.81 -23.58
CA LEU A 213 9.55 -45.23 -22.41
C LEU A 213 8.72 -44.18 -21.64
N LEU A 214 7.40 -44.25 -21.75
CA LEU A 214 6.45 -43.43 -20.98
C LEU A 214 5.46 -44.28 -20.17
N GLU A 215 5.96 -45.33 -19.52
CA GLU A 215 5.30 -45.90 -18.35
C GLU A 215 6.37 -46.14 -17.28
N ASN A 216 6.49 -45.16 -16.37
CA ASN A 216 7.16 -45.15 -15.06
C ASN A 216 7.99 -43.87 -14.86
N SER A 217 7.31 -42.76 -14.55
CA SER A 217 7.93 -41.61 -13.87
C SER A 217 6.89 -40.90 -13.01
N ASP A 218 6.43 -41.59 -11.96
CA ASP A 218 5.87 -40.94 -10.77
C ASP A 218 7.02 -40.27 -10.01
N ASP A 219 7.55 -39.16 -10.54
CA ASP A 219 8.24 -38.10 -9.78
C ASP A 219 8.55 -36.92 -10.72
N ILE A 220 7.51 -36.26 -11.23
CA ILE A 220 7.64 -34.89 -11.75
C ILE A 220 7.07 -33.99 -10.67
N SER A 221 7.94 -33.57 -9.75
CA SER A 221 7.74 -32.34 -9.01
C SER A 221 7.52 -31.23 -10.03
N ASP A 222 6.29 -30.72 -10.14
CA ASP A 222 5.97 -29.50 -10.86
C ASP A 222 6.94 -28.40 -10.41
N CYS A 223 7.96 -28.11 -11.22
CA CYS A 223 8.88 -27.02 -11.01
C CYS A 223 8.20 -25.73 -11.45
N TYR A 224 7.24 -25.24 -10.64
CA TYR A 224 6.83 -23.84 -10.75
C TYR A 224 8.05 -22.98 -10.47
N GLU A 225 8.56 -22.32 -11.51
CA GLU A 225 9.56 -21.27 -11.36
C GLU A 225 8.99 -20.22 -10.39
N THR A 226 9.51 -20.20 -9.17
CA THR A 226 9.01 -19.34 -8.10
C THR A 226 9.32 -17.90 -8.47
N ASN A 227 8.28 -17.07 -8.63
CA ASN A 227 8.43 -15.67 -8.99
C ASN A 227 8.06 -14.75 -7.81
N LEU A 228 8.46 -13.48 -7.89
CA LEU A 228 8.26 -12.53 -6.80
C LEU A 228 6.77 -12.34 -6.44
N VAL A 229 5.89 -12.37 -7.44
CA VAL A 229 4.44 -12.20 -7.24
C VAL A 229 3.88 -13.34 -6.40
N SER A 230 4.17 -14.60 -6.76
CA SER A 230 3.66 -15.77 -6.03
C SER A 230 4.15 -15.82 -4.58
N LEU A 231 5.41 -15.44 -4.34
CA LEU A 231 5.96 -15.31 -2.98
C LEU A 231 5.22 -14.25 -2.16
N LEU A 232 5.02 -13.05 -2.72
CA LEU A 232 4.33 -11.98 -2.02
C LEU A 232 2.84 -12.30 -1.80
N GLU A 233 2.19 -13.00 -2.73
CA GLU A 233 0.82 -13.51 -2.56
C GLU A 233 0.74 -14.52 -1.42
N GLN A 234 1.70 -15.46 -1.36
CA GLN A 234 1.79 -16.42 -0.26
C GLN A 234 1.99 -15.70 1.08
N LEU A 235 2.88 -14.70 1.16
CA LEU A 235 3.06 -13.91 2.38
C LEU A 235 1.78 -13.16 2.77
N ARG A 236 1.09 -12.56 1.79
CA ARG A 236 -0.14 -11.80 1.99
C ARG A 236 -1.32 -12.66 2.41
N SER A 237 -1.37 -13.93 2.00
CA SER A 237 -2.43 -14.89 2.37
C SER A 237 -2.54 -15.10 3.89
N GLN A 238 -1.47 -14.80 4.65
CA GLN A 238 -1.46 -14.88 6.11
C GLN A 238 -2.19 -13.70 6.78
N VAL A 239 -2.49 -12.63 6.03
CA VAL A 239 -3.16 -11.44 6.55
C VAL A 239 -4.67 -11.65 6.53
N SER A 240 -5.30 -11.56 7.71
CA SER A 240 -6.74 -11.73 7.85
C SER A 240 -7.51 -10.66 7.06
N LEU A 241 -8.49 -11.12 6.29
CA LEU A 241 -9.45 -10.27 5.57
C LEU A 241 -10.66 -9.86 6.44
N GLU A 242 -10.69 -10.28 7.71
CA GLU A 242 -11.74 -9.91 8.64
C GLU A 242 -11.70 -8.42 9.01
N THR A 243 -12.68 -7.98 9.81
CA THR A 243 -12.71 -6.62 10.33
C THR A 243 -11.40 -6.28 11.05
N PRO A 244 -10.79 -5.12 10.78
CA PRO A 244 -9.52 -4.73 11.36
C PRO A 244 -9.63 -4.71 12.90
N PRO A 245 -8.72 -5.38 13.64
CA PRO A 245 -8.76 -5.37 15.09
C PRO A 245 -8.48 -3.95 15.60
N SER A 246 -9.01 -3.60 16.77
CA SER A 246 -8.86 -2.26 17.34
C SER A 246 -7.39 -1.86 17.56
N SER A 247 -6.51 -2.83 17.76
CA SER A 247 -5.06 -2.67 17.87
C SER A 247 -4.40 -2.20 16.59
N ASN A 248 -5.04 -2.39 15.43
CA ASN A 248 -4.55 -2.09 14.10
C ASN A 248 -5.25 -0.86 13.48
N LEU A 249 -5.96 -0.08 14.31
CA LEU A 249 -6.50 1.23 13.93
C LEU A 249 -5.41 2.30 14.10
N LEU A 250 -5.00 2.91 12.99
CA LEU A 250 -3.90 3.87 12.92
C LEU A 250 -4.48 5.27 12.75
N ASN A 251 -4.23 6.15 13.72
CA ASN A 251 -4.57 7.57 13.61
C ASN A 251 -3.31 8.33 13.26
N ILE A 252 -3.22 8.81 12.02
CA ILE A 252 -2.00 9.37 11.43
C ILE A 252 -2.18 10.86 11.18
N CYS A 253 -1.26 11.68 11.67
CA CYS A 253 -1.19 13.08 11.29
C CYS A 253 -0.17 13.24 10.17
N ARG A 254 -0.49 14.00 9.11
CA ARG A 254 0.41 14.19 7.95
C ARG A 254 1.74 14.86 8.32
N THR A 255 1.74 15.71 9.35
CA THR A 255 2.95 16.39 9.85
C THR A 255 3.84 15.47 10.67
N ASP A 256 3.29 14.41 11.27
CA ASP A 256 4.00 13.49 12.15
C ASP A 256 3.60 12.02 11.92
N VAL A 257 3.85 11.55 10.70
CA VAL A 257 3.50 10.20 10.27
C VAL A 257 4.28 9.13 11.06
N LEU A 258 5.55 9.39 11.36
CA LEU A 258 6.42 8.43 12.02
C LEU A 258 6.04 8.22 13.49
N ASP A 259 5.72 9.28 14.25
CA ASP A 259 5.20 9.11 15.62
C ASP A 259 3.89 8.33 15.63
N GLY A 260 2.95 8.70 14.74
CA GLY A 260 1.67 7.99 14.60
C GLY A 260 1.85 6.50 14.31
N ALA A 261 2.81 6.16 13.44
CA ALA A 261 3.18 4.78 13.16
C ALA A 261 3.82 4.11 14.38
N LEU A 262 4.81 4.72 15.04
CA LEU A 262 5.48 4.16 16.22
C LEU A 262 4.47 3.83 17.32
N ARG A 263 3.57 4.77 17.65
CA ARG A 263 2.52 4.55 18.65
C ARG A 263 1.57 3.40 18.30
N ALA A 264 1.37 3.11 17.02
CA ALA A 264 0.50 2.02 16.58
C ALA A 264 1.21 0.66 16.58
N PHE A 265 2.41 0.59 15.99
CA PHE A 265 3.18 -0.64 15.85
C PHE A 265 3.80 -1.11 17.17
N GLN A 266 4.00 -0.21 18.14
CA GLN A 266 4.52 -0.56 19.47
C GLN A 266 3.41 -0.94 20.47
N ARG A 267 2.13 -1.02 20.05
CA ARG A 267 1.07 -1.49 20.93
C ARG A 267 1.28 -2.95 21.28
N THR A 268 1.07 -3.29 22.55
CA THR A 268 1.18 -4.68 23.05
C THR A 268 0.27 -5.67 22.32
N ARG A 269 -0.86 -5.19 21.78
CA ARG A 269 -1.84 -6.01 21.05
C ARG A 269 -1.77 -5.84 19.53
N PHE A 270 -0.82 -5.06 19.00
CA PHE A 270 -0.66 -4.94 17.55
C PHE A 270 -0.44 -6.32 16.94
N SER A 271 -1.15 -6.62 15.86
CA SER A 271 -0.99 -7.89 15.16
C SER A 271 -0.57 -7.63 13.71
N PRO A 272 0.62 -8.06 13.26
CA PRO A 272 1.02 -7.90 11.86
C PRO A 272 0.16 -8.73 10.90
N TYR A 273 -0.59 -9.73 11.41
CA TYR A 273 -1.51 -10.56 10.65
C TYR A 273 -2.92 -9.95 10.52
N GLY A 274 -3.23 -8.89 11.25
CA GLY A 274 -4.54 -8.24 11.18
C GLY A 274 -4.57 -7.13 10.14
N ARG A 275 -5.68 -6.99 9.40
CA ARG A 275 -5.90 -5.86 8.48
C ARG A 275 -5.68 -4.52 9.19
N LEU A 276 -4.97 -3.60 8.53
CA LEU A 276 -4.84 -2.21 8.99
C LEU A 276 -6.08 -1.39 8.63
N SER A 277 -6.35 -0.37 9.44
CA SER A 277 -7.28 0.69 9.07
C SER A 277 -6.69 2.03 9.48
N VAL A 278 -6.42 2.86 8.49
CA VAL A 278 -5.76 4.15 8.64
C VAL A 278 -6.79 5.27 8.57
N VAL A 279 -6.72 6.17 9.55
CA VAL A 279 -7.48 7.42 9.57
C VAL A 279 -6.48 8.57 9.63
N PHE A 280 -6.50 9.42 8.61
CA PHE A 280 -5.73 10.66 8.64
C PHE A 280 -6.47 11.69 9.50
N MET A 281 -5.71 12.33 10.39
CA MET A 281 -6.19 13.32 11.34
C MET A 281 -5.60 14.68 11.00
N ASP A 282 -6.46 15.70 10.95
CA ASP A 282 -6.03 17.09 10.79
C ASP A 282 -5.43 17.67 12.08
N GLU A 283 -4.91 18.90 12.00
CA GLU A 283 -4.34 19.62 13.16
C GLU A 283 -5.36 19.87 14.29
N MET A 284 -6.66 19.82 13.98
CA MET A 284 -7.76 19.98 14.94
C MET A 284 -8.28 18.63 15.47
N SER A 285 -7.56 17.53 15.20
CA SER A 285 -7.96 16.16 15.57
C SER A 285 -9.31 15.72 14.99
N GLN A 286 -9.68 16.24 13.82
CA GLN A 286 -10.80 15.74 13.03
C GLN A 286 -10.30 14.76 11.97
N ALA A 287 -11.06 13.70 11.75
CA ALA A 287 -10.75 12.74 10.71
C ALA A 287 -10.97 13.37 9.33
N GLU A 288 -9.96 13.30 8.47
CA GLU A 288 -10.10 13.45 7.02
C GLU A 288 -11.15 12.42 6.60
N GLY A 289 -12.34 12.87 6.15
CA GLY A 289 -13.60 12.09 6.13
C GLY A 289 -13.69 10.88 5.18
N ALA A 290 -12.59 10.14 4.98
CA ALA A 290 -12.50 8.92 4.20
C ALA A 290 -12.63 7.68 5.11
N VAL A 291 -13.37 6.68 4.64
CA VAL A 291 -13.35 5.32 5.19
C VAL A 291 -12.21 4.57 4.49
N ASP A 292 -11.35 3.91 5.26
CA ASP A 292 -10.24 3.18 4.70
C ASP A 292 -10.65 1.85 4.10
N GLU A 293 -10.89 1.87 2.79
CA GLU A 293 -11.01 0.68 1.96
C GLU A 293 -9.74 0.43 1.13
N GLY A 294 -8.60 0.99 1.54
CA GLY A 294 -7.28 0.75 0.97
C GLY A 294 -6.56 2.02 0.50
N GLY A 295 -7.28 3.07 0.13
CA GLY A 295 -6.68 4.35 -0.28
C GLY A 295 -5.83 4.99 0.83
N PRO A 296 -6.41 5.26 2.01
CA PRO A 296 -5.66 5.76 3.17
C PRO A 296 -4.50 4.85 3.58
N THR A 297 -4.68 3.52 3.59
CA THR A 297 -3.58 2.59 3.88
C THR A 297 -2.43 2.70 2.88
N ARG A 298 -2.71 2.78 1.57
CA ARG A 298 -1.67 2.96 0.54
C ARG A 298 -0.90 4.27 0.72
N GLU A 299 -1.62 5.37 0.94
CA GLU A 299 -0.96 6.66 1.18
C GLU A 299 -0.12 6.63 2.45
N PHE A 300 -0.62 6.03 3.53
CA PHE A 300 0.15 5.88 4.76
C PHE A 300 1.46 5.12 4.52
N PHE A 301 1.43 3.99 3.82
CA PHE A 301 2.67 3.24 3.57
C PHE A 301 3.67 4.03 2.71
N ARG A 302 3.20 4.75 1.69
CA ARG A 302 4.06 5.64 0.89
C ARG A 302 4.73 6.69 1.78
N LEU A 303 3.96 7.41 2.59
CA LEU A 303 4.49 8.42 3.50
C LEU A 303 5.40 7.81 4.58
N LEU A 304 5.08 6.62 5.07
CA LEU A 304 5.88 5.90 6.06
C LEU A 304 7.25 5.53 5.49
N MET A 305 7.32 5.02 4.26
CA MET A 305 8.60 4.67 3.63
C MET A 305 9.52 5.89 3.48
N ILE A 306 8.96 7.04 3.07
CA ILE A 306 9.71 8.30 3.00
C ILE A 306 10.25 8.67 4.39
N LYS A 307 9.41 8.62 5.43
CA LYS A 307 9.84 8.95 6.80
C LYS A 307 10.84 7.97 7.40
N ILE A 308 10.77 6.69 7.06
CA ILE A 308 11.75 5.68 7.49
C ILE A 308 13.10 5.95 6.81
N ARG A 309 13.11 6.13 5.49
CA ARG A 309 14.30 6.43 4.69
C ARG A 309 15.04 7.68 5.16
N ASP A 310 14.28 8.72 5.51
CA ASP A 310 14.81 10.03 5.91
C ASP A 310 15.02 10.14 7.43
N SER A 311 14.85 9.05 8.17
CA SER A 311 15.08 9.00 9.62
C SER A 311 16.56 8.98 9.99
N MET A 312 16.86 9.26 11.27
CA MET A 312 18.22 9.20 11.82
C MET A 312 18.83 7.79 11.83
N LEU A 313 18.02 6.74 11.65
CA LEU A 313 18.47 5.34 11.65
C LEU A 313 19.12 4.92 10.34
N PHE A 314 19.03 5.76 9.31
CA PHE A 314 19.62 5.52 8.00
C PHE A 314 20.55 6.68 7.62
N SER A 315 21.56 6.38 6.81
CA SER A 315 22.51 7.36 6.28
C SER A 315 22.97 6.96 4.89
N GLY A 316 23.59 7.89 4.17
CA GLY A 316 24.00 7.69 2.77
C GLY A 316 23.07 8.36 1.75
N PRO A 317 23.33 8.15 0.45
CA PRO A 317 22.52 8.67 -0.65
C PRO A 317 21.05 8.25 -0.53
N GLU A 318 20.13 8.99 -1.19
CA GLU A 318 18.68 8.75 -1.10
C GLU A 318 18.28 7.33 -1.50
N GLU A 319 18.99 6.77 -2.48
CA GLU A 319 18.68 5.47 -3.09
C GLU A 319 19.60 4.34 -2.60
N GLU A 320 20.57 4.65 -1.74
CA GLU A 320 21.59 3.72 -1.25
C GLU A 320 21.85 3.92 0.24
N LYS A 321 20.80 3.79 1.05
CA LYS A 321 20.88 3.92 2.50
C LYS A 321 21.50 2.68 3.15
N TYR A 322 22.35 2.93 4.13
CA TYR A 322 22.82 1.96 5.10
C TYR A 322 22.34 2.34 6.50
N LEU A 323 22.35 1.38 7.43
CA LEU A 323 22.00 1.64 8.82
C LEU A 323 23.02 2.58 9.46
N ASN A 324 22.52 3.58 10.16
CA ASN A 324 23.31 4.41 11.06
C ASN A 324 23.05 3.97 12.50
N LEU A 325 24.07 4.04 13.36
CA LEU A 325 23.96 3.72 14.78
C LEU A 325 23.43 4.92 15.56
N ASP A 326 22.30 4.71 16.23
CA ASP A 326 21.72 5.56 17.27
C ASP A 326 21.52 4.68 18.51
N SER A 327 22.23 5.01 19.59
CA SER A 327 22.26 4.20 20.80
C SER A 327 20.95 4.23 21.59
N ASP A 328 20.24 5.37 21.62
CA ASP A 328 18.93 5.48 22.26
C ASP A 328 17.89 4.67 21.48
N ALA A 329 17.90 4.80 20.15
CA ALA A 329 17.04 4.03 19.27
C ALA A 329 17.26 2.53 19.40
N LEU A 330 18.52 2.11 19.52
CA LEU A 330 18.89 0.71 19.74
C LEU A 330 18.33 0.18 21.06
N GLN A 331 18.53 0.93 22.15
CA GLN A 331 18.04 0.56 23.48
C GLN A 331 16.50 0.47 23.52
N ARG A 332 15.82 1.35 22.77
CA ARG A 332 14.35 1.40 22.69
C ARG A 332 13.75 0.39 21.71
N GLY A 333 14.54 -0.38 20.99
CA GLY A 333 14.03 -1.37 20.04
C GLY A 333 13.50 -0.78 18.72
N LEU A 334 13.96 0.42 18.33
CA LEU A 334 13.41 1.11 17.17
C LEU A 334 13.80 0.46 15.84
N TYR A 335 15.01 -0.12 15.72
CA TYR A 335 15.40 -0.85 14.50
C TYR A 335 14.47 -2.02 14.24
N ARG A 336 14.09 -2.76 15.30
CA ARG A 336 13.11 -3.84 15.20
C ARG A 336 11.76 -3.31 14.77
N THR A 337 11.33 -2.22 15.38
CA THR A 337 10.05 -1.58 15.05
C THR A 337 10.00 -1.17 13.58
N PHE A 338 11.09 -0.62 13.05
CA PHE A 338 11.21 -0.23 11.64
C PHE A 338 11.21 -1.44 10.71
N GLY A 339 11.91 -2.52 11.08
CA GLY A 339 11.84 -3.78 10.35
C GLY A 339 10.41 -4.35 10.29
N VAL A 340 9.65 -4.27 11.39
CA VAL A 340 8.22 -4.66 11.43
C VAL A 340 7.40 -3.77 10.49
N MET A 341 7.59 -2.45 10.52
CA MET A 341 6.88 -1.49 9.67
C MET A 341 7.13 -1.76 8.18
N ILE A 342 8.38 -1.97 7.79
CA ILE A 342 8.75 -2.29 6.40
C ILE A 342 8.14 -3.64 5.98
N ALA A 343 8.21 -4.66 6.84
CA ALA A 343 7.64 -5.97 6.53
C ALA A 343 6.12 -5.90 6.32
N VAL A 344 5.41 -5.17 7.19
CA VAL A 344 3.97 -4.95 7.05
C VAL A 344 3.67 -4.13 5.80
N ALA A 345 4.43 -3.08 5.48
CA ALA A 345 4.22 -2.28 4.28
C ALA A 345 4.39 -3.08 2.97
N ILE A 346 5.40 -3.95 2.91
CA ILE A 346 5.64 -4.84 1.76
C ILE A 346 4.49 -5.85 1.63
N VAL A 347 4.14 -6.56 2.71
CA VAL A 347 3.18 -7.67 2.64
C VAL A 347 1.73 -7.20 2.54
N HIS A 348 1.35 -6.12 3.23
CA HIS A 348 -0.03 -5.59 3.19
C HIS A 348 -0.26 -4.70 1.98
N GLY A 349 0.68 -3.79 1.71
CA GLY A 349 0.52 -2.72 0.74
C GLY A 349 1.18 -2.99 -0.61
N GLY A 350 2.05 -4.00 -0.71
CA GLY A 350 2.88 -4.21 -1.89
C GLY A 350 3.86 -3.05 -2.13
N VAL A 351 4.16 -2.26 -1.09
CA VAL A 351 5.06 -1.10 -1.19
C VAL A 351 6.49 -1.58 -1.27
N MET A 352 7.27 -0.96 -2.15
CA MET A 352 8.69 -1.24 -2.35
C MET A 352 9.52 -0.14 -1.68
N PRO A 353 10.32 -0.45 -0.63
CA PRO A 353 11.21 0.54 -0.03
C PRO A 353 12.20 1.12 -1.04
N GLY A 354 12.86 0.27 -1.82
CA GLY A 354 13.71 0.71 -2.94
C GLY A 354 14.89 1.63 -2.59
N PHE A 355 15.42 1.58 -1.37
CA PHE A 355 16.50 2.48 -0.92
C PHE A 355 17.64 1.79 -0.18
N PHE A 356 17.65 0.46 -0.04
CA PHE A 356 18.75 -0.23 0.67
C PHE A 356 20.01 -0.25 -0.20
N SER A 357 21.16 0.05 0.41
CA SER A 357 22.46 -0.15 -0.23
C SER A 357 22.76 -1.63 -0.44
N GLN A 358 23.60 -1.94 -1.43
CA GLN A 358 24.05 -3.30 -1.73
C GLN A 358 24.60 -4.00 -0.47
N ARG A 359 25.49 -3.33 0.28
CA ARG A 359 26.08 -3.86 1.51
C ARG A 359 25.02 -4.14 2.60
N LEU A 360 24.04 -3.26 2.79
CA LEU A 360 22.96 -3.51 3.75
C LEU A 360 22.14 -4.73 3.35
N TYR A 361 21.82 -4.85 2.06
CA TYR A 361 21.04 -5.97 1.54
C TYR A 361 21.78 -7.30 1.66
N ASP A 362 23.05 -7.35 1.27
CA ASP A 362 23.88 -8.55 1.37
C ASP A 362 24.05 -9.00 2.83
N ASN A 363 24.24 -8.05 3.75
CA ASN A 363 24.28 -8.32 5.18
C ASN A 363 22.97 -8.94 5.71
N LEU A 364 21.81 -8.47 5.26
CA LEU A 364 20.51 -9.06 5.62
C LEU A 364 20.34 -10.48 5.06
N CYS A 365 20.89 -10.71 3.88
CA CYS A 365 20.91 -12.00 3.20
C CYS A 365 21.98 -12.97 3.75
N GLU A 366 22.80 -12.53 4.70
CA GLU A 366 23.93 -13.31 5.25
C GLU A 366 24.93 -13.72 4.15
N ARG A 367 25.15 -12.83 3.17
CA ARG A 367 26.10 -13.00 2.07
C ARG A 367 27.42 -12.31 2.38
N GLU A 368 28.48 -12.78 1.74
CA GLU A 368 29.78 -12.13 1.84
C GLU A 368 29.74 -10.73 1.21
N THR A 369 30.22 -9.74 1.95
CA THR A 369 30.37 -8.35 1.49
C THR A 369 31.84 -8.03 1.24
N PRO A 370 32.17 -7.20 0.23
CA PRO A 370 33.54 -6.73 0.02
C PRO A 370 34.13 -6.08 1.27
N ALA A 371 35.44 -6.16 1.49
CA ALA A 371 36.07 -5.51 2.63
C ALA A 371 35.75 -4.00 2.68
N PRO A 372 35.38 -3.44 3.84
CA PRO A 372 35.15 -2.01 3.98
C PRO A 372 36.37 -1.18 3.59
N THR A 373 36.14 -0.10 2.86
CA THR A 373 37.15 0.84 2.42
C THR A 373 37.02 2.17 3.15
N LEU A 374 38.08 3.00 3.10
CA LEU A 374 38.01 4.36 3.66
C LEU A 374 36.89 5.20 3.03
N GLY A 375 36.50 4.91 1.79
CA GLY A 375 35.39 5.59 1.10
C GLY A 375 34.02 5.35 1.75
N ASP A 376 33.85 4.22 2.44
CA ASP A 376 32.61 3.83 3.10
C ASP A 376 32.38 4.54 4.44
N ILE A 377 33.38 5.29 4.93
CA ILE A 377 33.29 6.05 6.17
C ILE A 377 32.51 7.35 5.93
N SER A 378 31.33 7.43 6.53
CA SER A 378 30.44 8.59 6.44
C SER A 378 30.92 9.83 7.18
N ASP A 379 31.76 9.66 8.21
CA ASP A 379 32.36 10.77 8.97
C ASP A 379 33.59 11.31 8.22
N PRO A 380 33.53 12.55 7.68
CA PRO A 380 34.63 13.12 6.90
C PRO A 380 35.89 13.37 7.72
N GLU A 381 35.74 13.66 9.02
CA GLU A 381 36.88 13.93 9.90
C GLU A 381 37.62 12.63 10.23
N LEU A 382 36.87 11.58 10.58
CA LEU A 382 37.44 10.25 10.79
C LEU A 382 38.08 9.72 9.50
N GLN A 383 37.40 9.86 8.36
CA GLN A 383 37.93 9.45 7.06
C GLN A 383 39.25 10.16 6.76
N LYS A 384 39.33 11.47 6.99
CA LYS A 384 40.56 12.25 6.80
C LYS A 384 41.69 11.78 7.71
N LYS A 385 41.41 11.53 9.00
CA LYS A 385 42.38 11.03 9.99
C LYS A 385 42.93 9.65 9.58
N LEU A 386 42.04 8.71 9.23
CA LEU A 386 42.45 7.36 8.81
C LEU A 386 43.19 7.36 7.47
N ARG A 387 42.78 8.24 6.53
CA ARG A 387 43.50 8.44 5.27
C ARG A 387 44.92 8.97 5.51
N LYS A 388 45.08 9.95 6.42
CA LYS A 388 46.41 10.47 6.82
C LYS A 388 47.30 9.35 7.38
N ILE A 389 46.75 8.46 8.20
CA ILE A 389 47.48 7.29 8.71
C ILE A 389 47.87 6.37 7.55
N SER A 390 46.93 6.04 6.65
CA SER A 390 47.14 5.14 5.52
C SER A 390 48.20 5.63 4.52
N GLU A 391 48.33 6.95 4.34
CA GLU A 391 49.23 7.57 3.37
C GLU A 391 50.66 7.77 3.91
N ALA A 392 50.89 7.64 5.22
CA ALA A 392 52.18 7.86 5.85
C ALA A 392 53.25 6.89 5.34
N GLN A 393 54.39 7.37 4.84
CA GLN A 393 55.41 6.51 4.20
C GLN A 393 56.41 5.92 5.20
N HIS A 394 56.47 6.49 6.40
CA HIS A 394 57.38 6.06 7.47
C HIS A 394 56.63 5.76 8.77
N VAL A 395 57.20 4.85 9.58
CA VAL A 395 56.56 4.39 10.84
C VAL A 395 56.39 5.56 11.83
N GLU A 396 57.34 6.48 11.91
CA GLU A 396 57.22 7.65 12.80
C GLU A 396 56.11 8.60 12.36
N GLU A 397 55.99 8.89 11.06
CA GLU A 397 54.88 9.68 10.51
C GLU A 397 53.52 9.03 10.78
N ALA A 398 53.44 7.71 10.63
CA ALA A 398 52.23 6.95 10.92
C ALA A 398 51.88 7.02 12.41
N ARG A 399 52.86 6.97 13.31
CA ARG A 399 52.65 7.13 14.77
C ARG A 399 52.16 8.53 15.13
N ASP A 400 52.73 9.57 14.53
CA ASP A 400 52.27 10.93 14.75
C ASP A 400 50.81 11.11 14.29
N ALA A 401 50.46 10.56 13.12
CA ALA A 401 49.08 10.56 12.64
C ALA A 401 48.12 9.72 13.52
N ILE A 402 48.59 8.59 14.07
CA ILE A 402 47.82 7.77 15.03
C ILE A 402 47.57 8.55 16.33
N ASN A 403 48.58 9.27 16.84
CA ASN A 403 48.46 10.10 18.03
C ASN A 403 47.46 11.25 17.83
N GLU A 404 47.46 11.88 16.66
CA GLU A 404 46.46 12.90 16.29
C GLU A 404 45.04 12.30 16.20
N ALA A 405 44.92 11.04 15.78
CA ALA A 405 43.65 10.32 15.69
C ALA A 405 43.27 9.53 16.96
N ALA A 406 44.00 9.72 18.08
CA ALA A 406 43.92 8.86 19.24
C ALA A 406 42.50 8.76 19.84
N GLU A 407 41.78 9.88 19.95
CA GLU A 407 40.41 9.89 20.48
C GLU A 407 39.46 9.03 19.65
N SER A 408 39.49 9.23 18.32
CA SER A 408 38.66 8.48 17.38
C SER A 408 39.02 6.99 17.36
N LEU A 409 40.32 6.66 17.34
CA LEU A 409 40.79 5.27 17.36
C LEU A 409 40.50 4.57 18.68
N SER A 410 40.51 5.29 19.79
CA SER A 410 40.17 4.76 21.11
C SER A 410 38.70 4.35 21.17
N LEU A 411 37.79 5.19 20.67
CA LEU A 411 36.37 4.87 20.55
C LEU A 411 36.09 3.66 19.65
N LEU A 412 36.90 3.47 18.59
CA LEU A 412 36.81 2.33 17.68
C LEU A 412 37.55 1.08 18.20
N GLY A 413 38.18 1.13 19.38
CA GLY A 413 38.97 0.02 19.92
C GLY A 413 40.20 -0.34 19.08
N SER A 414 40.67 0.57 18.22
CA SER A 414 41.75 0.34 17.26
C SER A 414 43.05 1.07 17.62
N TYR A 415 43.04 1.92 18.64
CA TYR A 415 44.22 2.64 19.11
C TYR A 415 45.29 1.68 19.66
N ARG A 416 46.44 1.63 18.98
CA ARG A 416 47.57 0.79 19.37
C ARG A 416 48.88 1.35 18.83
N TYR A 417 49.98 0.96 19.48
CA TYR A 417 51.31 1.25 19.01
C TYR A 417 51.70 0.33 17.84
N ILE A 418 52.27 0.89 16.78
CA ILE A 418 52.73 0.14 15.61
C ILE A 418 54.26 0.15 15.50
N THR A 419 54.82 -0.93 14.96
CA THR A 419 56.26 -1.09 14.70
C THR A 419 56.59 -1.25 13.21
N THR A 420 55.59 -1.53 12.37
CA THR A 420 55.74 -1.79 10.92
C THR A 420 54.65 -1.08 10.13
N LEU A 421 54.88 -0.86 8.83
CA LEU A 421 53.86 -0.32 7.91
C LEU A 421 52.71 -1.31 7.64
N ASP A 422 52.99 -2.62 7.72
CA ASP A 422 51.93 -3.64 7.72
C ASP A 422 51.00 -3.49 8.94
N GLY A 423 51.57 -3.20 10.13
CA GLY A 423 50.79 -2.91 11.33
C GLY A 423 49.93 -1.65 11.21
N ARG A 424 50.37 -0.65 10.43
CA ARG A 424 49.58 0.55 10.07
C ARG A 424 48.38 0.16 9.20
N ASP A 425 48.59 -0.65 8.16
CA ASP A 425 47.51 -1.05 7.25
C ASP A 425 46.46 -1.90 7.96
N GLN A 426 46.90 -2.83 8.82
CA GLN A 426 46.00 -3.59 9.68
C GLN A 426 45.24 -2.69 10.68
N LEU A 427 45.81 -1.56 11.10
CA LEU A 427 45.15 -0.62 12.02
C LEU A 427 44.03 0.11 11.28
N VAL A 428 44.36 0.65 10.11
CA VAL A 428 43.40 1.32 9.24
C VAL A 428 42.26 0.37 8.87
N GLN A 429 42.59 -0.86 8.46
CA GLN A 429 41.57 -1.86 8.11
C GLN A 429 40.68 -2.22 9.30
N ALA A 430 41.25 -2.45 10.49
CA ALA A 430 40.48 -2.77 11.69
C ALA A 430 39.54 -1.62 12.09
N ALA A 431 40.03 -0.37 12.09
CA ALA A 431 39.23 0.81 12.40
C ALA A 431 38.10 1.01 11.39
N THR A 432 38.40 0.86 10.10
CA THR A 432 37.43 0.98 9.00
C THR A 432 36.35 -0.10 9.11
N THR A 433 36.75 -1.36 9.31
CA THR A 433 35.83 -2.49 9.44
C THR A 433 34.91 -2.33 10.64
N PHE A 434 35.47 -1.94 11.79
CA PHE A 434 34.65 -1.70 12.99
C PHE A 434 33.68 -0.53 12.81
N TYR A 435 34.11 0.56 12.17
CA TYR A 435 33.23 1.71 11.90
C TYR A 435 32.09 1.36 10.94
N VAL A 436 32.37 0.65 9.84
CA VAL A 436 31.36 0.39 8.81
C VAL A 436 30.40 -0.73 9.24
N GLU A 437 30.90 -1.77 9.89
CA GLU A 437 30.14 -3.00 10.16
C GLU A 437 30.02 -3.29 11.66
N GLY A 438 31.13 -3.20 12.39
CA GLY A 438 31.20 -3.58 13.80
C GLY A 438 30.21 -2.81 14.67
N ARG A 439 30.16 -1.49 14.53
CA ARG A 439 29.31 -0.61 15.36
C ARG A 439 27.81 -0.81 15.12
N THR A 440 27.41 -1.21 13.90
CA THR A 440 26.00 -1.33 13.49
C THR A 440 25.48 -2.76 13.61
N LYS A 441 26.33 -3.74 13.99
CA LYS A 441 25.98 -5.16 14.05
C LYS A 441 24.72 -5.46 14.87
N GLU A 442 24.61 -4.91 16.08
CA GLU A 442 23.43 -5.11 16.93
C GLU A 442 22.17 -4.44 16.35
N ALA A 443 22.33 -3.25 15.77
CA ALA A 443 21.24 -2.54 15.09
C ALA A 443 20.74 -3.32 13.87
N LEU A 444 21.66 -3.89 13.09
CA LEU A 444 21.35 -4.76 11.95
C LEU A 444 20.61 -6.02 12.40
N GLN A 445 21.07 -6.68 13.48
CA GLN A 445 20.39 -7.85 14.02
C GLN A 445 18.97 -7.49 14.48
N GLN A 446 18.82 -6.41 15.22
CA GLN A 446 17.52 -5.93 15.69
C GLN A 446 16.60 -5.54 14.51
N PHE A 447 17.14 -4.93 13.45
CA PHE A 447 16.41 -4.62 12.22
C PHE A 447 15.95 -5.90 11.50
N ALA A 448 16.84 -6.87 11.33
CA ALA A 448 16.54 -8.18 10.75
C ALA A 448 15.47 -8.92 11.57
N ASP A 449 15.51 -8.87 12.90
CA ASP A 449 14.47 -9.43 13.77
C ASP A 449 13.09 -8.83 13.48
N GLY A 450 13.03 -7.53 13.14
CA GLY A 450 11.81 -6.87 12.69
C GLY A 450 11.33 -7.40 11.35
N LEU A 451 12.24 -7.54 10.37
CA LEU A 451 11.94 -8.06 9.04
C LEU A 451 11.52 -9.55 9.04
N ARG A 452 11.75 -10.32 10.12
CA ARG A 452 11.19 -11.68 10.25
C ARG A 452 9.66 -11.69 10.31
N THR A 453 9.03 -10.55 10.58
CA THR A 453 7.58 -10.40 10.59
C THR A 453 6.95 -10.93 9.30
N LEU A 454 5.86 -11.69 9.44
CA LEU A 454 5.14 -12.36 8.35
C LEU A 454 5.97 -13.38 7.56
N GLY A 455 7.18 -13.71 8.02
CA GLY A 455 8.10 -14.61 7.31
C GLY A 455 8.93 -13.93 6.23
N LEU A 456 8.86 -12.60 6.09
CA LEU A 456 9.48 -11.87 4.99
C LEU A 456 11.01 -12.10 4.90
N LEU A 457 11.74 -11.98 6.02
CA LEU A 457 13.19 -12.20 6.01
C LEU A 457 13.59 -13.60 5.54
N ARG A 458 12.77 -14.62 5.81
CA ARG A 458 13.03 -15.98 5.31
C ARG A 458 13.01 -15.99 3.78
N GLU A 459 11.96 -15.41 3.18
CA GLU A 459 11.83 -15.37 1.72
C GLU A 459 12.92 -14.50 1.06
N ILE A 460 13.32 -13.39 1.70
CA ILE A 460 14.45 -12.56 1.25
C ILE A 460 15.73 -13.40 1.17
N ARG A 461 16.01 -14.22 2.19
CA ARG A 461 17.22 -15.05 2.24
C ARG A 461 17.17 -16.24 1.29
N THR A 462 16.00 -16.85 1.13
CA THR A 462 15.80 -17.98 0.21
C THR A 462 15.85 -17.53 -1.24
N HIS A 463 15.33 -16.34 -1.56
CA HIS A 463 15.23 -15.83 -2.93
C HIS A 463 15.82 -14.41 -3.09
N PRO A 464 17.10 -14.16 -2.79
CA PRO A 464 17.59 -12.79 -2.68
C PRO A 464 17.62 -12.05 -4.02
N MET A 465 17.73 -12.76 -5.15
CA MET A 465 17.70 -12.11 -6.47
C MET A 465 16.33 -11.53 -6.82
N LEU A 466 15.24 -12.07 -6.26
CA LEU A 466 13.89 -11.56 -6.50
C LEU A 466 13.60 -10.32 -5.64
N PHE A 467 14.17 -10.25 -4.44
CA PHE A 467 13.92 -9.16 -3.50
C PHE A 467 14.84 -7.94 -3.66
N THR A 468 15.88 -8.02 -4.51
CA THR A 468 16.68 -6.83 -4.90
C THR A 468 15.75 -5.76 -5.46
N GLU A 469 14.81 -6.14 -6.31
CA GLU A 469 13.93 -5.19 -6.99
C GLU A 469 12.86 -4.56 -6.07
N VAL A 470 12.70 -5.08 -4.85
CA VAL A 470 11.77 -4.56 -3.83
C VAL A 470 12.50 -3.63 -2.85
N LEU A 471 13.67 -4.06 -2.38
CA LEU A 471 14.38 -3.41 -1.27
C LEU A 471 15.46 -2.42 -1.72
N MET A 472 16.04 -2.63 -2.89
CA MET A 472 17.10 -1.79 -3.46
C MET A 472 16.56 -0.89 -4.57
N LYS A 473 17.36 0.12 -4.95
CA LYS A 473 17.01 1.06 -6.01
C LYS A 473 16.58 0.34 -7.29
N ARG A 474 15.50 0.83 -7.90
CA ARG A 474 15.11 0.57 -9.29
C ARG A 474 15.29 1.81 -10.14
N ASP A 475 15.94 1.65 -11.30
CA ASP A 475 16.01 2.69 -12.33
C ASP A 475 14.75 2.75 -13.23
N LYS A 476 13.68 2.02 -12.88
CA LYS A 476 12.43 2.02 -13.64
C LYS A 476 11.47 3.08 -13.11
N HIS A 477 11.29 4.14 -13.90
CA HIS A 477 10.24 5.15 -13.73
C HIS A 477 8.93 4.69 -14.38
N LEU A 478 7.81 5.30 -13.98
CA LEU A 478 6.55 5.10 -14.69
C LEU A 478 6.66 5.71 -16.09
N THR A 479 6.14 5.00 -17.08
CA THR A 479 6.00 5.49 -18.46
C THR A 479 4.54 5.78 -18.78
N ALA A 480 4.28 6.57 -19.83
CA ALA A 480 2.91 6.80 -20.29
C ALA A 480 2.25 5.48 -20.69
N THR A 481 3.00 4.55 -21.27
CA THR A 481 2.54 3.19 -21.61
C THR A 481 2.07 2.43 -20.37
N ASP A 482 2.86 2.42 -19.28
CA ASP A 482 2.46 1.77 -18.03
C ASP A 482 1.12 2.34 -17.53
N MET A 483 0.94 3.67 -17.57
CA MET A 483 -0.30 4.34 -17.15
C MET A 483 -1.49 4.07 -18.09
N MET A 484 -1.25 3.93 -19.39
CA MET A 484 -2.30 3.59 -20.37
C MET A 484 -2.80 2.15 -20.20
N GLU A 485 -1.90 1.21 -19.91
CA GLU A 485 -2.24 -0.20 -19.69
C GLU A 485 -2.89 -0.43 -18.32
N LEU A 486 -2.49 0.37 -17.32
CA LEU A 486 -2.97 0.27 -15.95
C LEU A 486 -4.47 0.58 -15.84
N PHE A 487 -4.94 1.60 -16.57
CA PHE A 487 -6.28 2.17 -16.41
C PHE A 487 -7.25 1.74 -17.50
N GLU A 488 -8.32 1.04 -17.11
CA GLU A 488 -9.34 0.58 -18.06
C GLU A 488 -10.50 1.59 -18.20
N PRO A 489 -10.79 2.09 -19.41
CA PRO A 489 -11.85 3.06 -19.62
C PRO A 489 -13.25 2.44 -19.61
N SER A 490 -14.12 2.95 -18.73
CA SER A 490 -15.54 2.65 -18.69
C SER A 490 -16.30 3.61 -19.62
N LEU A 491 -16.67 3.11 -20.80
CA LEU A 491 -17.31 3.90 -21.85
C LEU A 491 -18.83 3.67 -21.90
N SER A 492 -19.56 4.70 -22.31
CA SER A 492 -20.98 4.64 -22.65
C SER A 492 -21.21 3.73 -23.88
N THR A 493 -22.49 3.47 -24.19
CA THR A 493 -22.87 2.65 -25.33
C THR A 493 -22.32 3.18 -26.66
N VAL A 494 -21.73 2.28 -27.44
CA VAL A 494 -21.15 2.59 -28.76
C VAL A 494 -22.19 3.27 -29.65
N GLY A 495 -21.78 4.34 -30.32
CA GLY A 495 -22.64 5.12 -31.21
C GLY A 495 -23.44 6.23 -30.52
N SER A 496 -23.46 6.31 -29.19
CA SER A 496 -24.04 7.45 -28.47
C SER A 496 -23.18 8.72 -28.60
N ASN A 497 -23.80 9.90 -28.45
CA ASN A 497 -23.05 11.16 -28.41
C ASN A 497 -22.04 11.17 -27.23
N ARG A 498 -22.44 10.57 -26.09
CA ARG A 498 -21.56 10.43 -24.92
C ARG A 498 -20.32 9.61 -25.25
N TRP A 499 -20.49 8.44 -25.86
CA TRP A 499 -19.36 7.60 -26.28
C TRP A 499 -18.39 8.34 -27.19
N ARG A 500 -18.88 9.21 -28.11
CA ARG A 500 -18.01 10.01 -28.98
C ARG A 500 -17.18 11.04 -28.21
N ASP A 501 -17.78 11.70 -27.22
CA ASP A 501 -17.10 12.69 -26.38
C ASP A 501 -16.12 12.01 -25.40
N GLU A 502 -16.50 10.86 -24.85
CA GLU A 502 -15.66 10.02 -23.99
C GLU A 502 -14.46 9.47 -24.75
N LYS A 503 -14.65 8.92 -25.96
CA LYS A 503 -13.52 8.47 -26.81
C LYS A 503 -12.56 9.58 -27.19
N ARG A 504 -13.05 10.80 -27.40
CA ARG A 504 -12.19 11.96 -27.61
C ARG A 504 -11.38 12.30 -26.36
N THR A 505 -12.03 12.26 -25.21
CA THR A 505 -11.40 12.53 -23.91
C THR A 505 -10.37 11.43 -23.57
N GLU A 506 -10.64 10.18 -23.93
CA GLU A 506 -9.67 9.07 -23.82
C GLU A 506 -8.45 9.30 -24.72
N GLY A 507 -8.65 9.88 -25.92
CA GLY A 507 -7.53 10.35 -26.77
C GLY A 507 -6.71 11.42 -26.06
N TYR A 508 -7.37 12.45 -25.50
CA TYR A 508 -6.70 13.50 -24.73
C TYR A 508 -5.93 12.96 -23.52
N TRP A 509 -6.46 11.94 -22.84
CA TRP A 509 -5.77 11.28 -21.75
C TRP A 509 -4.46 10.64 -22.20
N ARG A 510 -4.45 9.93 -23.33
CA ARG A 510 -3.22 9.31 -23.86
C ARG A 510 -2.18 10.37 -24.23
N ASP A 511 -2.59 11.40 -24.97
CA ASP A 511 -1.69 12.50 -25.35
C ASP A 511 -1.16 13.23 -24.12
N TYR A 512 -2.00 13.43 -23.11
CA TYR A 512 -1.63 14.05 -21.84
C TYR A 512 -0.57 13.25 -21.07
N LEU A 513 -0.69 11.92 -21.02
CA LEU A 513 0.30 11.08 -20.36
C LEU A 513 1.67 11.17 -21.06
N ILE A 514 1.69 11.19 -22.40
CA ILE A 514 2.93 11.34 -23.19
C ILE A 514 3.55 12.71 -22.91
N ASP A 515 2.76 13.78 -22.96
CA ASP A 515 3.26 15.14 -22.68
C ASP A 515 3.79 15.27 -21.23
N VAL A 516 3.17 14.58 -20.25
CA VAL A 516 3.67 14.53 -18.86
C VAL A 516 5.00 13.77 -18.77
N GLU A 517 5.12 12.63 -19.44
CA GLU A 517 6.37 11.85 -19.53
C GLU A 517 7.51 12.67 -20.16
N ASP A 518 7.21 13.45 -21.21
CA ASP A 518 8.15 14.35 -21.88
C ASP A 518 8.47 15.63 -21.07
N GLY A 519 7.89 15.79 -19.88
CA GLY A 519 8.14 16.93 -18.99
C GLY A 519 7.50 18.24 -19.46
N ALA A 520 6.42 18.19 -20.26
CA ALA A 520 5.70 19.38 -20.72
C ALA A 520 4.96 20.12 -19.59
N PHE A 521 4.73 19.45 -18.47
CA PHE A 521 4.01 19.97 -17.31
C PHE A 521 4.84 19.86 -16.02
N ASN A 522 4.50 20.66 -15.01
CA ASN A 522 5.13 20.62 -13.69
C ASN A 522 4.48 19.57 -12.76
N ILE A 523 4.17 18.40 -13.32
CA ILE A 523 3.70 17.21 -12.62
C ILE A 523 4.38 16.00 -13.25
N THR A 524 4.42 14.89 -12.53
CA THR A 524 4.97 13.60 -12.97
C THR A 524 3.86 12.56 -13.14
N LEU A 525 4.18 11.43 -13.77
CA LEU A 525 3.26 10.29 -13.85
C LEU A 525 2.99 9.69 -12.45
N GLU A 526 3.99 9.74 -11.58
CA GLU A 526 3.88 9.38 -10.17
C GLU A 526 2.87 10.28 -9.44
N ASP A 527 2.85 11.60 -9.71
CA ASP A 527 1.84 12.51 -9.13
C ASP A 527 0.41 12.13 -9.56
N ILE A 528 0.24 11.71 -10.82
CA ILE A 528 -1.06 11.22 -11.33
C ILE A 528 -1.44 9.92 -10.62
N LEU A 529 -0.50 9.01 -10.42
CA LEU A 529 -0.76 7.75 -9.72
C LEU A 529 -1.09 7.98 -8.23
N VAL A 530 -0.41 8.92 -7.57
CA VAL A 530 -0.71 9.32 -6.19
C VAL A 530 -2.12 9.90 -6.11
N PHE A 531 -2.47 10.80 -7.03
CA PHE A 531 -3.83 11.35 -7.11
C PHE A 531 -4.88 10.24 -7.26
N ALA A 532 -4.62 9.24 -8.09
CA ALA A 532 -5.56 8.17 -8.38
C ALA A 532 -5.66 7.11 -7.30
N SER A 533 -4.58 6.83 -6.56
CA SER A 533 -4.43 5.60 -5.76
C SER A 533 -3.90 5.80 -4.34
N GLY A 534 -3.25 6.93 -4.07
CA GLY A 534 -2.45 7.18 -2.87
C GLY A 534 -1.02 6.63 -2.92
N ALA A 535 -0.67 5.83 -3.93
CA ALA A 535 0.66 5.27 -4.15
C ALA A 535 1.39 6.00 -5.29
N ASP A 536 2.71 6.10 -5.20
CA ASP A 536 3.61 6.67 -6.22
C ASP A 536 4.21 5.61 -7.14
N ARG A 537 3.93 4.33 -6.88
CA ARG A 537 4.36 3.20 -7.70
C ARG A 537 3.24 2.19 -7.80
N ILE A 538 3.23 1.42 -8.90
CA ILE A 538 2.35 0.27 -9.06
C ILE A 538 2.83 -0.81 -8.07
N PRO A 539 1.98 -1.30 -7.15
CA PRO A 539 2.35 -2.37 -6.23
C PRO A 539 2.74 -3.63 -6.99
N VAL A 540 3.66 -4.43 -6.44
CA VAL A 540 4.12 -5.67 -7.10
C VAL A 540 2.96 -6.64 -7.39
N LEU A 541 1.98 -6.69 -6.48
CA LEU A 541 0.76 -7.50 -6.63
C LEU A 541 -0.33 -6.82 -7.47
N GLY A 542 -0.03 -5.67 -8.08
CA GLY A 542 -0.99 -4.81 -8.75
C GLY A 542 -1.99 -4.17 -7.79
N PHE A 543 -2.94 -3.42 -8.37
CA PHE A 543 -4.05 -2.86 -7.62
C PHE A 543 -5.25 -3.81 -7.61
N ASN A 544 -5.91 -3.91 -6.46
CA ASN A 544 -7.20 -4.57 -6.31
C ASN A 544 -8.14 -3.63 -5.56
N PRO A 545 -9.26 -3.17 -6.16
CA PRO A 545 -9.75 -3.51 -7.52
C PRO A 545 -8.88 -2.95 -8.65
N LYS A 546 -9.10 -3.44 -9.88
CA LYS A 546 -8.38 -2.98 -11.08
C LYS A 546 -8.64 -1.48 -11.33
N PRO A 547 -7.63 -0.67 -11.70
CA PRO A 547 -7.80 0.75 -11.93
C PRO A 547 -8.72 1.06 -13.12
N THR A 548 -9.52 2.11 -12.99
CA THR A 548 -10.53 2.47 -14.02
C THR A 548 -10.55 3.97 -14.36
N LEU A 549 -10.92 4.28 -15.60
CA LEU A 549 -11.23 5.63 -16.06
C LEU A 549 -12.73 5.78 -16.26
N GLU A 550 -13.31 6.79 -15.64
CA GLU A 550 -14.68 7.24 -15.90
C GLU A 550 -14.66 8.64 -16.50
N PHE A 551 -15.80 9.07 -17.04
CA PHE A 551 -15.92 10.35 -17.72
C PHE A 551 -17.01 11.22 -17.08
N LEU A 552 -16.66 12.45 -16.76
CA LEU A 552 -17.55 13.42 -16.15
C LEU A 552 -18.48 14.00 -17.20
N SER A 553 -19.69 13.44 -17.31
CA SER A 553 -20.70 13.93 -18.29
C SER A 553 -21.33 15.28 -17.92
N ASP A 554 -21.11 15.78 -16.70
CA ASP A 554 -21.65 17.07 -16.24
C ASP A 554 -20.69 18.20 -16.64
N PRO A 555 -21.12 19.15 -17.52
CA PRO A 555 -20.27 20.23 -18.01
C PRO A 555 -19.85 21.24 -16.93
N THR A 556 -20.45 21.19 -15.74
CA THR A 556 -20.04 22.00 -14.58
C THR A 556 -18.82 21.43 -13.86
N ARG A 557 -18.56 20.11 -14.02
CA ARG A 557 -17.43 19.41 -13.41
C ARG A 557 -16.23 19.45 -14.35
N ARG A 558 -15.40 20.48 -14.18
CA ARG A 558 -14.30 20.79 -15.10
C ARG A 558 -12.94 20.25 -14.66
N PHE A 559 -12.81 19.75 -13.45
CA PHE A 559 -11.57 19.22 -12.89
C PHE A 559 -11.64 17.69 -12.81
N PRO A 560 -10.50 16.99 -12.85
CA PRO A 560 -10.49 15.56 -12.57
C PRO A 560 -10.92 15.29 -11.14
N GLU A 561 -11.48 14.10 -10.94
CA GLU A 561 -11.78 13.60 -9.61
C GLU A 561 -11.21 12.21 -9.43
N ALA A 562 -10.73 11.88 -8.24
CA ALA A 562 -10.23 10.56 -7.93
C ALA A 562 -11.07 9.89 -6.84
N ASN A 563 -11.21 8.56 -6.96
CA ASN A 563 -11.55 7.70 -5.83
C ASN A 563 -10.34 6.81 -5.56
N THR A 564 -9.53 7.22 -4.59
CA THR A 564 -8.30 6.51 -4.25
C THR A 564 -8.53 5.08 -3.78
N CYS A 565 -9.67 4.79 -3.12
CA CYS A 565 -9.99 3.45 -2.66
C CYS A 565 -10.24 2.47 -3.82
N LEU A 566 -10.95 2.93 -4.86
CA LEU A 566 -11.24 2.14 -6.07
C LEU A 566 -10.18 2.28 -7.18
N VAL A 567 -9.15 3.10 -6.95
CA VAL A 567 -8.12 3.43 -7.94
C VAL A 567 -8.74 3.92 -9.24
N GLN A 568 -9.63 4.90 -9.11
CA GLN A 568 -10.44 5.41 -10.22
C GLN A 568 -10.18 6.88 -10.45
N ILE A 569 -9.97 7.27 -11.71
CA ILE A 569 -9.92 8.68 -12.14
C ILE A 569 -11.17 8.97 -12.98
N ARG A 570 -11.86 10.06 -12.68
CA ARG A 570 -12.93 10.61 -13.50
C ARG A 570 -12.40 11.80 -14.29
N LEU A 571 -12.36 11.64 -15.61
CA LEU A 571 -11.82 12.62 -16.53
C LEU A 571 -12.87 13.69 -16.91
N PRO A 572 -12.53 14.98 -16.89
CA PRO A 572 -13.44 16.03 -17.34
C PRO A 572 -13.59 15.98 -18.87
N VAL A 573 -14.83 15.87 -19.35
CA VAL A 573 -15.13 15.89 -20.79
C VAL A 573 -15.10 17.35 -21.28
N LEU A 574 -14.00 17.74 -21.94
CA LEU A 574 -13.75 19.12 -22.36
C LEU A 574 -13.60 19.27 -23.88
N PRO A 575 -13.90 20.46 -24.46
CA PRO A 575 -13.94 20.62 -25.92
C PRO A 575 -12.58 20.54 -26.62
N THR A 576 -11.48 20.80 -25.91
CA THR A 576 -10.13 20.85 -26.48
C THR A 576 -9.11 20.19 -25.56
N TYR A 577 -8.07 19.62 -26.16
CA TYR A 577 -6.93 19.03 -25.44
C TYR A 577 -6.29 20.01 -24.46
N ARG A 578 -6.03 21.25 -24.89
CA ARG A 578 -5.42 22.28 -24.04
C ARG A 578 -6.24 22.56 -22.77
N ALA A 579 -7.56 22.66 -22.90
CA ALA A 579 -8.43 22.88 -21.74
C ALA A 579 -8.45 21.66 -20.81
N PHE A 580 -8.43 20.46 -21.39
CA PHE A 580 -8.29 19.21 -20.65
C PHE A 580 -7.00 19.17 -19.83
N ALA A 581 -5.84 19.33 -20.48
CA ALA A 581 -4.54 19.28 -19.83
C ALA A 581 -4.38 20.32 -18.72
N GLU A 582 -4.82 21.57 -18.95
CA GLU A 582 -4.80 22.63 -17.94
C GLU A 582 -5.59 22.23 -16.69
N LYS A 583 -6.81 21.72 -16.86
CA LYS A 583 -7.67 21.36 -15.72
C LYS A 583 -7.22 20.08 -15.03
N MET A 584 -6.62 19.14 -15.76
CA MET A 584 -5.97 17.97 -15.17
C MET A 584 -4.87 18.39 -14.21
N CYS A 585 -3.92 19.22 -14.67
CA CYS A 585 -2.82 19.73 -13.84
C CYS A 585 -3.33 20.51 -12.63
N ASP A 586 -4.26 21.46 -12.84
CA ASP A 586 -4.83 22.26 -11.75
C ASP A 586 -5.48 21.36 -10.68
N GLY A 587 -6.27 20.37 -11.11
CA GLY A 587 -7.01 19.49 -10.19
C GLY A 587 -6.11 18.57 -9.37
N ILE A 588 -5.08 18.01 -10.00
CA ILE A 588 -4.10 17.14 -9.32
C ILE A 588 -3.31 17.94 -8.27
N ILE A 589 -2.80 19.11 -8.62
CA ILE A 589 -2.00 19.95 -7.71
C ILE A 589 -2.82 20.45 -6.53
N GLN A 590 -4.10 20.74 -6.73
CA GLN A 590 -4.97 21.33 -5.70
C GLN A 590 -5.63 20.30 -4.77
N SER A 591 -5.38 19.00 -4.94
CA SER A 591 -6.03 17.93 -4.17
C SER A 591 -5.07 17.07 -3.34
N PRO A 592 -4.30 17.64 -2.38
CA PRO A 592 -3.26 16.91 -1.65
C PRO A 592 -3.73 16.02 -0.50
N THR A 593 -5.03 16.02 -0.15
CA THR A 593 -5.57 15.37 1.06
C THR A 593 -6.89 14.62 0.81
N PHE A 594 -7.27 13.72 1.72
CA PHE A 594 -8.57 13.05 1.63
C PHE A 594 -9.71 13.93 2.15
N GLY A 595 -10.75 14.11 1.35
CA GLY A 595 -11.92 14.90 1.73
C GLY A 595 -12.29 15.93 0.66
N VAL A 596 -13.51 16.47 0.76
CA VAL A 596 -14.02 17.45 -0.21
C VAL A 596 -13.34 18.79 0.03
N ALA A 597 -12.70 19.34 -0.99
CA ALA A 597 -12.21 20.72 -1.02
C ALA A 597 -13.36 21.75 -0.94
#